data_AF-A0A6L2PMD4-F1
#
_entry.id   AF-A0A6L2PMD4-F1
#
_cell.length_a   1.000
_cell.length_b   1.000
_cell.length_c   1.000
_cell.angle_alpha   90.00
_cell.angle_beta   90.00
_cell.angle_gamma   90.00
#
_symmetry.space_group_name_H-M   'P 1'
#
loop_
_entity.id
_entity.type
_entity.pdbx_description
1 polymer ?
#
loop_
_entity_poly.entity_id
_entity_poly.type
_entity_poly.pdbx_seq_one_letter_code
_entity_poly.pdbx_strand_id
1 'polypeptide(L)'
;MGQEVGMKVIDLLFVRERNCKRETKLLNMLLFIKSTLWKSLFGREADKLEHANDDERTYYIIEKEPLVNKFISVPKDKGSLNCSVFTAGIIEAVLNGCGFPAKVTAHWHKGTTYMVKFEDSVIARDKQLEDR
;
A
#
# COMPACT_ATOMS: atom_id res chain seq x y z
N MET A 1 14.30 6.82 1.18
CA MET A 1 13.34 7.92 0.90
C MET A 1 11.89 7.55 1.21
N GLY A 2 11.13 6.83 0.36
CA GLY A 2 9.71 6.54 0.63
C GLY A 2 9.46 5.75 1.92
N GLN A 3 10.31 4.75 2.18
CA GLN A 3 10.23 3.95 3.41
C GLN A 3 10.40 4.78 4.69
N GLU A 4 11.29 5.77 4.71
CA GLU A 4 11.50 6.64 5.87
C GLU A 4 10.26 7.47 6.20
N VAL A 5 9.55 7.93 5.17
CA VAL A 5 8.26 8.62 5.33
C VAL A 5 7.22 7.65 5.85
N GLY A 6 7.12 6.46 5.26
CA GLY A 6 6.20 5.42 5.71
C GLY A 6 6.34 5.10 7.19
N MET A 7 7.57 4.84 7.66
CA MET A 7 7.83 4.53 9.09
C MET A 7 7.35 5.63 10.04
N LYS A 8 7.50 6.90 9.68
CA LYS A 8 7.10 8.04 10.52
C LYS A 8 5.58 8.28 10.53
N VAL A 9 4.88 7.89 9.46
CA VAL A 9 3.44 8.16 9.31
C VAL A 9 2.58 7.10 10.03
N ILE A 10 3.09 5.88 10.26
CA ILE A 10 2.37 4.77 10.90
C ILE A 10 1.71 5.20 12.22
N ASP A 11 2.51 5.64 13.19
CA ASP A 11 2.02 5.91 14.54
C ASP A 11 1.04 7.09 14.55
N LEU A 12 1.33 8.13 13.77
CA LEU A 12 0.44 9.29 13.62
C LEU A 12 -0.95 8.88 13.12
N LEU A 13 -1.03 8.02 12.09
CA LEU A 13 -2.31 7.57 11.54
C LEU A 13 -3.06 6.67 12.50
N PHE A 14 -2.37 5.78 13.22
CA PHE A 14 -3.06 4.92 14.20
C PHE A 14 -3.61 5.73 15.37
N VAL A 15 -2.86 6.70 15.88
CA VAL A 15 -3.32 7.58 16.97
C VAL A 15 -4.49 8.44 16.51
N ARG A 16 -4.37 9.12 15.36
CA ARG A 16 -5.35 10.11 14.91
C ARG A 16 -6.60 9.50 14.29
N GLU A 17 -6.46 8.45 13.49
CA GLU A 17 -7.54 7.93 12.65
C GLU A 17 -8.12 6.59 13.14
N ARG A 18 -7.42 5.89 14.04
CA ARG A 18 -7.79 4.52 14.47
C ARG A 18 -7.95 4.36 15.97
N ASN A 19 -7.94 5.44 16.75
CA ASN A 19 -8.01 5.39 18.23
C ASN A 19 -6.96 4.42 18.82
N CYS A 20 -5.74 4.46 18.28
CA CYS A 20 -4.61 3.60 18.64
C CYS A 20 -4.82 2.10 18.35
N LYS A 21 -5.89 1.70 17.66
CA LYS A 21 -6.14 0.29 17.29
C LYS A 21 -5.28 -0.12 16.11
N ARG A 22 -4.33 -1.03 16.34
CA ARG A 22 -3.51 -1.66 15.29
C ARG A 22 -4.28 -2.80 14.60
N GLU A 23 -4.05 -2.95 13.30
CA GLU A 23 -4.64 -4.05 12.53
C GLU A 23 -3.85 -5.34 12.70
N THR A 24 -4.58 -6.45 12.86
CA THR A 24 -4.01 -7.80 12.98
C THR A 24 -4.35 -8.71 11.80
N LYS A 25 -5.50 -8.46 11.15
CA LYS A 25 -5.95 -9.19 9.95
C LYS A 25 -5.42 -8.53 8.68
N LEU A 26 -4.96 -9.34 7.73
CA LEU A 26 -4.34 -8.88 6.48
C LEU A 26 -5.30 -8.00 5.66
N LEU A 27 -6.53 -8.45 5.46
CA LEU A 27 -7.52 -7.71 4.70
C LEU A 27 -7.78 -6.32 5.30
N ASN A 28 -7.88 -6.21 6.62
CA ASN A 28 -8.08 -4.92 7.29
C ASN A 28 -6.88 -3.99 7.12
N MET A 29 -5.65 -4.52 7.13
CA MET A 29 -4.45 -3.74 6.89
C MET A 29 -4.38 -3.23 5.44
N LEU A 30 -4.76 -4.06 4.47
CA LEU A 30 -4.88 -3.64 3.07
C LEU A 30 -5.97 -2.58 2.87
N LEU A 31 -7.11 -2.70 3.55
CA LEU A 31 -8.16 -1.69 3.56
C LEU A 31 -7.72 -0.38 4.23
N PHE A 32 -6.93 -0.45 5.30
CA PHE A 32 -6.30 0.72 5.91
C PHE A 32 -5.40 1.45 4.91
N ILE A 33 -4.62 0.73 4.10
CA ILE A 33 -3.79 1.32 3.06
C ILE A 33 -4.64 1.97 1.97
N LYS A 34 -5.62 1.25 1.42
CA LYS A 34 -6.53 1.76 0.37
C LYS A 34 -7.29 3.01 0.81
N SER A 35 -7.67 3.10 2.09
CA SER A 35 -8.53 4.16 2.60
C SER A 35 -7.77 5.22 3.39
N THR A 36 -7.30 4.89 4.59
CA THR A 36 -6.79 5.83 5.59
C THR A 36 -5.45 6.42 5.15
N LEU A 37 -4.50 5.55 4.79
CA LEU A 37 -3.20 6.00 4.29
C LEU A 37 -3.36 6.79 3.00
N TRP A 38 -4.15 6.27 2.04
CA TRP A 38 -4.36 6.94 0.76
C TRP A 38 -5.01 8.32 0.91
N LYS A 39 -6.07 8.44 1.73
CA LYS A 39 -6.70 9.73 2.03
C LYS A 39 -5.72 10.70 2.68
N SER A 40 -4.88 10.23 3.60
CA SER A 40 -3.88 11.09 4.25
C SER A 40 -2.80 11.57 3.29
N LEU A 41 -2.42 10.77 2.28
CA LEU A 41 -1.39 11.14 1.32
C LEU A 41 -1.93 11.96 0.15
N PHE A 42 -3.13 11.63 -0.34
CA PHE A 42 -3.63 12.11 -1.62
C PHE A 42 -5.06 12.68 -1.59
N GLY A 43 -5.71 12.71 -0.42
CA GLY A 43 -7.04 13.30 -0.24
C GLY A 43 -8.22 12.47 -0.78
N ARG A 44 -7.98 11.22 -1.22
CA ARG A 44 -9.00 10.27 -1.68
C ARG A 44 -8.56 8.83 -1.42
N GLU A 45 -9.49 7.89 -1.54
CA GLU A 45 -9.16 6.46 -1.52
C GLU A 45 -8.48 6.03 -2.82
N ALA A 46 -7.72 4.94 -2.74
CA ALA A 46 -7.23 4.27 -3.93
C ALA A 46 -8.41 3.71 -4.72
N ASP A 47 -8.32 3.63 -6.05
CA ASP A 47 -9.46 3.22 -6.88
C ASP A 47 -9.83 1.75 -6.61
N LYS A 48 -8.84 0.86 -6.57
CA LYS A 48 -9.08 -0.58 -6.37
C LYS A 48 -8.08 -1.24 -5.45
N LEU A 49 -8.56 -2.33 -4.85
CA LEU A 49 -7.77 -3.35 -4.18
C LEU A 49 -8.19 -4.69 -4.79
N GLU A 50 -7.28 -5.38 -5.47
CA GLU A 50 -7.51 -6.67 -6.12
C GLU A 50 -6.57 -7.72 -5.49
N HIS A 51 -7.00 -8.98 -5.46
CA HIS A 51 -6.17 -10.13 -5.07
C HIS A 51 -5.76 -10.88 -6.34
N ALA A 52 -4.52 -11.39 -6.41
CA ALA A 52 -4.08 -12.17 -7.55
C ALA A 52 -4.83 -13.51 -7.59
N ASN A 53 -5.26 -13.93 -8.77
CA ASN A 53 -6.01 -15.18 -8.94
C ASN A 53 -5.14 -16.43 -8.78
N ASP A 54 -3.82 -16.29 -9.01
CA ASP A 54 -2.85 -17.36 -9.12
C ASP A 54 -1.78 -17.37 -8.01
N ASP A 55 -1.73 -16.33 -7.16
CA ASP A 55 -0.81 -16.23 -6.04
C ASP A 55 -1.49 -15.61 -4.82
N GLU A 56 -1.78 -16.44 -3.81
CA GLU A 56 -2.47 -15.99 -2.60
C GLU A 56 -1.72 -14.91 -1.81
N ARG A 57 -0.42 -14.74 -2.06
CA ARG A 57 0.44 -13.75 -1.42
C ARG A 57 0.43 -12.40 -2.11
N THR A 58 -0.16 -12.29 -3.29
CA THR A 58 -0.03 -11.12 -4.14
C THR A 58 -1.34 -10.34 -4.20
N TYR A 59 -1.26 -9.06 -3.83
CA TYR A 59 -2.36 -8.10 -3.89
C TYR A 59 -1.97 -6.89 -4.73
N TYR A 60 -2.96 -6.23 -5.30
CA TYR A 60 -2.79 -5.06 -6.15
C TYR A 60 -3.59 -3.89 -5.62
N ILE A 61 -2.91 -2.75 -5.39
CA ILE A 61 -3.56 -1.46 -5.18
C ILE A 61 -3.45 -0.69 -6.48
N ILE A 62 -4.56 -0.25 -7.06
CA ILE A 62 -4.60 0.32 -8.42
C ILE A 62 -5.16 1.73 -8.36
N GLU A 63 -4.45 2.63 -9.04
CA GLU A 63 -4.86 4.01 -9.33
C GLU A 63 -4.96 4.21 -10.84
N LYS A 64 -6.16 4.47 -11.36
CA LYS A 64 -6.37 4.71 -12.79
C LYS A 64 -5.65 5.97 -13.26
N GLU A 65 -5.70 7.02 -12.42
CA GLU A 65 -5.02 8.29 -12.67
C GLU A 65 -3.94 8.52 -11.60
N PRO A 66 -2.65 8.59 -11.97
CA PRO A 66 -1.58 8.77 -10.99
C PRO A 66 -1.67 10.15 -10.34
N LEU A 67 -2.01 10.21 -9.04
CA LEU A 67 -2.23 11.48 -8.31
C LEU A 67 -0.94 12.32 -8.17
N VAL A 68 0.22 11.68 -8.26
CA VAL A 68 1.52 12.37 -8.32
C VAL A 68 1.67 13.23 -9.58
N ASN A 69 1.01 12.89 -10.69
CA ASN A 69 0.99 13.74 -11.90
C ASN A 69 0.20 15.05 -11.69
N LYS A 70 -0.56 15.18 -10.59
CA LYS A 70 -1.22 16.44 -10.22
C LYS A 70 -0.23 17.46 -9.63
N PHE A 71 0.87 16.99 -9.05
CA PHE A 71 1.83 17.83 -8.33
C PHE A 71 3.17 17.98 -9.06
N ILE A 72 3.39 17.22 -10.13
CA ILE A 72 4.57 17.36 -11.01
C ILE A 72 4.16 17.31 -12.48
N SER A 73 4.77 18.15 -13.32
CA SER A 73 4.69 18.01 -14.77
C SER A 73 5.63 16.90 -15.20
N VAL A 74 5.10 15.80 -15.74
CA VAL A 74 5.91 14.73 -16.32
C VAL A 74 6.24 15.12 -17.77
N PRO A 75 7.53 15.30 -18.14
CA PRO A 75 7.92 15.52 -19.53
C PRO A 75 7.43 14.36 -20.40
N LYS A 76 6.87 14.66 -21.58
CA LYS A 76 6.24 13.67 -22.49
C LYS A 76 7.19 12.53 -22.88
N ASP A 77 8.50 12.77 -22.80
CA ASP A 77 9.61 11.87 -23.10
C ASP A 77 10.13 11.07 -21.89
N LYS A 78 9.74 11.42 -20.65
CA LYS A 78 10.17 10.76 -19.41
C LYS A 78 9.00 10.15 -18.64
N GLY A 79 8.12 9.47 -19.37
CA GLY A 79 6.86 8.92 -18.88
C GLY A 79 6.93 7.82 -17.82
N SER A 80 8.03 7.62 -17.08
CA SER A 80 8.17 6.50 -16.14
C SER A 80 8.54 6.88 -14.69
N LEU A 81 7.60 6.54 -13.82
CA LEU A 81 7.76 5.78 -12.57
C LEU A 81 8.56 6.30 -11.36
N ASN A 82 9.22 7.46 -11.38
CA ASN A 82 9.96 7.88 -10.16
C ASN A 82 9.04 8.10 -8.93
N CYS A 83 7.86 8.70 -9.12
CA CYS A 83 6.97 9.01 -8.00
C CYS A 83 6.17 7.80 -7.50
N SER A 84 5.82 6.86 -8.39
CA SER A 84 5.12 5.64 -7.96
C SER A 84 6.07 4.71 -7.18
N VAL A 85 7.35 4.65 -7.50
CA VAL A 85 8.33 3.92 -6.69
C VAL A 85 8.49 4.53 -5.29
N PHE A 86 8.41 5.86 -5.17
CA PHE A 86 8.40 6.53 -3.86
C PHE A 86 7.18 6.09 -3.01
N THR A 87 5.98 6.11 -3.59
CA THR A 87 4.75 5.64 -2.91
C THR A 87 4.82 4.15 -2.57
N ALA A 88 5.36 3.32 -3.47
CA ALA A 88 5.59 1.90 -3.18
C ALA A 88 6.46 1.71 -1.93
N GLY A 89 7.51 2.52 -1.78
CA GLY A 89 8.35 2.52 -0.57
C GLY A 89 7.59 2.90 0.71
N ILE A 90 6.65 3.86 0.63
CA ILE A 90 5.79 4.20 1.78
C ILE A 90 4.92 2.99 2.17
N ILE A 91 4.25 2.38 1.19
CA ILE A 91 3.38 1.21 1.43
C ILE A 91 4.18 0.06 2.05
N GLU A 92 5.36 -0.23 1.49
CA GLU A 92 6.25 -1.29 1.98
C GLU A 92 6.64 -1.06 3.45
N ALA A 93 7.06 0.16 3.81
CA ALA A 93 7.41 0.48 5.18
C ALA A 93 6.23 0.40 6.14
N VAL A 94 5.04 0.84 5.72
CA VAL A 94 3.82 0.75 6.53
C VAL A 94 3.47 -0.71 6.80
N LEU A 95 3.49 -1.58 5.78
CA LEU A 95 3.21 -3.00 5.93
C LEU A 95 4.23 -3.68 6.86
N ASN A 96 5.52 -3.46 6.59
CA ASN A 96 6.60 -4.07 7.37
C ASN A 96 6.59 -3.58 8.83
N GLY A 97 6.39 -2.28 9.06
CA GLY A 97 6.29 -1.70 10.40
C GLY A 97 5.04 -2.12 11.18
N CYS A 98 4.01 -2.63 10.50
CA CYS A 98 2.79 -3.16 11.12
C CYS A 98 2.82 -4.69 11.32
N GLY A 99 3.93 -5.38 11.01
CA GLY A 99 4.02 -6.84 11.17
C GLY A 99 3.41 -7.64 10.01
N PHE A 100 3.33 -7.03 8.82
CA PHE A 100 2.93 -7.69 7.57
C PHE A 100 4.08 -7.60 6.57
N PRO A 101 5.21 -8.30 6.80
CA PRO A 101 6.36 -8.23 5.92
C PRO A 101 6.01 -8.53 4.47
N ALA A 102 6.36 -7.61 3.58
CA ALA A 102 6.04 -7.65 2.16
C ALA A 102 7.09 -6.92 1.32
N LYS A 103 7.12 -7.25 0.03
CA LYS A 103 7.79 -6.48 -1.01
C LYS A 103 6.76 -5.74 -1.84
N VAL A 104 6.97 -4.45 -2.07
CA VAL A 104 6.08 -3.61 -2.89
C VAL A 104 6.83 -3.08 -4.11
N THR A 105 6.21 -3.21 -5.27
CA THR A 105 6.74 -2.69 -6.54
C THR A 105 5.66 -1.94 -7.30
N ALA A 106 6.07 -0.93 -8.07
CA ALA A 106 5.16 -0.13 -8.88
C ALA A 106 5.25 -0.53 -10.36
N HIS A 107 4.10 -0.63 -11.02
CA HIS A 107 3.97 -1.05 -12.41
C HIS A 107 2.96 -0.16 -13.14
N TRP A 108 3.12 -0.03 -14.45
CA TRP A 108 2.11 0.57 -15.30
C TRP A 108 1.15 -0.51 -15.83
N HIS A 109 0.01 -0.68 -15.15
CA HIS A 109 -1.02 -1.64 -15.51
C HIS A 109 -2.37 -1.09 -15.04
N LYS A 110 -3.36 -0.93 -15.93
CA LYS A 110 -4.66 -0.29 -15.63
C LYS A 110 -4.53 1.08 -14.92
N GLY A 111 -3.47 1.82 -15.23
CA GLY A 111 -3.01 2.99 -14.49
C GLY A 111 -1.71 2.69 -13.73
N THR A 112 -1.49 3.33 -12.58
CA THR A 112 -0.41 2.96 -11.66
C THR A 112 -0.88 1.84 -10.75
N THR A 113 -0.22 0.68 -10.82
CA THR A 113 -0.50 -0.47 -9.95
C THR A 113 0.65 -0.71 -8.99
N TYR A 114 0.34 -0.83 -7.71
CA TYR A 114 1.27 -1.26 -6.67
C TYR A 114 1.05 -2.74 -6.39
N MET A 115 1.99 -3.58 -6.83
CA MET A 115 2.00 -4.99 -6.52
C MET A 115 2.63 -5.19 -5.14
N VAL A 116 1.85 -5.75 -4.22
CA VAL A 116 2.23 -6.09 -2.85
C VAL A 116 2.34 -7.60 -2.76
N LYS A 117 3.55 -8.10 -2.53
CA LYS A 117 3.81 -9.53 -2.36
C LYS A 117 4.24 -9.81 -0.92
N PHE A 118 3.40 -10.52 -0.18
CA PHE A 118 3.65 -10.87 1.21
C PHE A 118 4.58 -12.07 1.35
N GLU A 119 5.27 -12.14 2.50
CA GLU A 119 5.95 -13.38 2.91
C GLU A 119 4.95 -14.49 3.25
N ASP A 120 5.36 -15.75 3.08
CA ASP A 120 4.56 -16.94 3.42
C ASP A 120 4.07 -16.90 4.88
N SER A 121 4.91 -16.38 5.78
CA SER A 121 4.63 -16.24 7.21
C SER A 121 3.37 -15.40 7.48
N VAL A 122 3.09 -14.39 6.64
CA VAL A 122 1.93 -13.51 6.78
C VAL A 122 0.65 -14.26 6.44
N ILE A 123 0.64 -14.98 5.32
CA ILE A 123 -0.54 -15.73 4.88
C ILE A 123 -0.83 -16.89 5.84
N ALA A 124 0.21 -17.61 6.27
CA ALA A 124 0.06 -18.68 7.25
C ALA A 124 -0.52 -18.17 8.58
N ARG A 125 -0.03 -17.02 9.07
CA ARG A 125 -0.56 -16.38 10.28
C ARG A 125 -2.00 -15.92 10.11
N ASP A 126 -2.35 -15.33 8.98
CA ASP A 126 -3.69 -14.80 8.74
C ASP A 126 -4.73 -15.94 8.71
N LYS A 127 -4.41 -17.06 8.04
CA LYS A 127 -5.25 -18.28 8.05
C LYS A 127 -5.52 -18.80 9.45
N GLN A 128 -4.50 -18.86 10.31
CA GLN A 128 -4.66 -19.27 11.72
C GLN A 128 -5.55 -18.33 12.55
N LEU A 129 -5.68 -17.07 12.14
CA LEU A 129 -6.53 -16.07 12.78
C LEU A 129 -7.95 -16.03 12.22
N GLU A 130 -8.22 -16.67 11.07
CA GLU A 130 -9.57 -16.86 10.54
C GLU A 130 -10.31 -17.98 11.27
N ASP A 131 -9.60 -18.99 11.75
CA ASP A 131 -10.15 -20.11 12.53
C ASP A 131 -10.56 -19.72 13.98
N ARG A 132 -10.48 -18.44 14.35
CA ARG A 132 -10.82 -17.90 15.68
C ARG A 132 -11.86 -16.78 15.58
#